data_AF-A0A2E1KPI5-F1
#
_entry.id   AF-A0A2E1KPI5-F1
#
_cell.length_a   1.000
_cell.length_b   1.000
_cell.length_c   1.000
_cell.angle_alpha   90.00
_cell.angle_beta   90.00
_cell.angle_gamma   90.00
#
_symmetry.space_group_name_H-M   'P 1'
#
loop_
_entity.id
_entity.type
_entity.pdbx_description
1 polymer ?
#
loop_
_entity_poly.entity_id
_entity_poly.type
_entity_poly.pdbx_seq_one_letter_code
_entity_poly.pdbx_strand_id
1 'polypeptide(L)' 'MRRDAPPVSFVRGAPIVSSGGAVALQVPDPTGLTLGVDGQPRLIEETLRFQWPSGRHRITLGIEHGVRQTPVRLE' A
#
# COMPACT_ATOMS: atom_id res chain seq x y z
N MET A 1 22.69 -3.70 -19.23
CA MET A 1 21.70 -3.14 -18.27
C MET A 1 21.90 -3.85 -16.94
N ARG A 2 22.31 -3.12 -15.89
CA ARG A 2 22.58 -3.73 -14.58
C ARG A 2 21.31 -4.37 -14.03
N ARG A 3 21.42 -5.63 -13.62
CA ARG A 3 20.35 -6.52 -13.16
C ARG A 3 20.28 -6.54 -11.62
N ASP A 4 20.83 -5.52 -10.97
CA ASP A 4 21.19 -5.52 -9.54
C ASP A 4 20.18 -4.78 -8.65
N ALA A 5 19.00 -4.43 -9.17
CA ALA A 5 17.95 -3.89 -8.33
C ALA A 5 17.42 -5.00 -7.41
N PRO A 6 17.36 -4.79 -6.08
CA PRO A 6 16.74 -5.74 -5.17
C PRO A 6 15.33 -6.09 -5.64
N PRO A 7 14.88 -7.35 -5.44
CA PRO A 7 13.57 -7.76 -5.92
C PRO A 7 12.46 -6.93 -5.26
N VAL A 8 11.37 -6.72 -6.00
CA VAL A 8 10.14 -6.07 -5.49
C VAL A 8 9.01 -7.08 -5.55
N SER A 9 8.29 -7.25 -4.45
CA SER A 9 7.06 -8.05 -4.40
C SER A 9 5.82 -7.16 -4.34
N PHE A 10 4.70 -7.67 -4.84
CA PHE A 10 3.44 -6.93 -4.88
C PHE A 10 2.32 -7.71 -4.22
N VAL A 11 1.64 -7.07 -3.27
CA VAL A 11 0.36 -7.54 -2.70
C VAL A 11 -0.75 -6.67 -3.29
N ARG A 12 -1.81 -7.31 -3.81
CA ARG A 12 -2.94 -6.61 -4.43
C ARG A 12 -4.24 -7.00 -3.74
N GLY A 13 -5.04 -5.99 -3.40
CA GLY A 13 -6.36 -6.14 -2.80
C GLY A 13 -7.43 -5.44 -3.63
N ALA A 14 -8.67 -5.93 -3.54
CA ALA A 14 -9.82 -5.35 -4.23
C ALA A 14 -11.03 -5.20 -3.27
N PRO A 15 -10.94 -4.31 -2.26
CA PRO A 15 -12.03 -4.14 -1.30
C PRO A 15 -13.28 -3.57 -1.97
N ILE A 16 -14.44 -3.97 -1.45
CA ILE A 16 -15.74 -3.42 -1.83
C ILE A 16 -16.27 -2.65 -0.63
N VAL A 17 -16.45 -1.34 -0.81
CA VAL A 17 -16.94 -0.41 0.21
C VAL A 17 -18.44 -0.27 0.03
N SER A 18 -19.23 -0.72 1.03
CA SER A 18 -20.70 -0.68 0.98
C SER A 18 -21.26 0.73 1.16
N SER A 19 -20.67 1.48 2.10
CA SER A 19 -21.01 2.87 2.39
C SER A 19 -19.72 3.68 2.38
N GLY A 20 -19.66 4.71 1.53
CA GLY A 20 -18.49 5.57 1.46
C GLY A 20 -18.16 6.23 2.79
N GLY A 21 -16.89 6.55 3.02
CA GLY A 21 -16.43 7.17 4.25
C GLY A 21 -14.93 7.24 4.40
N ALA A 22 -14.53 7.71 5.58
CA ALA A 22 -13.14 7.84 5.97
C ALA A 22 -12.56 6.45 6.28
N VAL A 23 -11.43 6.14 5.66
CA VAL A 23 -10.63 4.95 5.93
C VAL A 23 -9.27 5.40 6.44
N ALA A 24 -8.80 4.71 7.48
CA ALA A 24 -7.44 4.81 7.95
C ALA A 24 -6.73 3.49 7.69
N LEU A 25 -5.56 3.55 7.09
CA LEU A 25 -4.64 2.43 6.94
C LEU A 25 -3.45 2.68 7.86
N GLN A 26 -3.20 1.77 8.79
CA GLN A 26 -2.04 1.84 9.67
C GLN A 26 -0.89 1.03 9.07
N VAL A 27 0.28 1.67 8.99
CA VAL A 27 1.52 1.10 8.48
C VAL A 27 2.63 1.43 9.48
N PRO A 28 2.77 0.66 10.57
CA PRO A 28 3.68 1.01 11.67
C PRO A 28 5.14 1.25 11.27
N ASP A 29 5.60 0.65 10.17
CA ASP A 29 6.90 0.94 9.57
C ASP A 29 6.75 1.08 8.04
N PRO A 30 6.77 2.31 7.50
CA PRO A 30 6.62 2.57 6.07
C PRO A 30 7.85 2.20 5.23
N THR A 31 8.98 1.89 5.85
CA THR A 31 10.28 1.77 5.17
C THR A 31 10.29 0.63 4.16
N GLY A 32 10.63 0.94 2.91
CA GLY A 32 10.66 -0.02 1.80
C GLY A 32 9.28 -0.42 1.27
N LEU A 33 8.23 0.35 1.59
CA LEU A 33 6.87 0.11 1.12
C LEU A 33 6.41 1.23 0.16
N THR A 34 5.66 0.83 -0.86
CA THR A 34 4.95 1.75 -1.77
C THR A 34 3.48 1.39 -1.83
N LEU A 35 2.59 2.37 -1.93
CA LEU A 35 1.14 2.14 -2.00
C LEU A 35 0.55 2.76 -3.26
N GLY A 36 -0.30 1.99 -3.92
CA GLY A 36 -1.22 2.47 -4.94
C GLY A 36 -2.66 2.28 -4.48
N VAL A 37 -3.46 3.34 -4.56
CA VAL A 37 -4.92 3.30 -4.34
C VAL A 37 -5.60 3.72 -5.63
N ASP A 38 -6.43 2.85 -6.19
CA ASP A 38 -7.17 3.05 -7.45
C ASP A 38 -6.25 3.43 -8.63
N GLY A 39 -5.03 2.88 -8.63
CA GLY A 39 -4.01 3.14 -9.66
C GLY A 39 -3.21 4.42 -9.45
N GLN A 40 -3.51 5.21 -8.41
CA GLN A 40 -2.76 6.41 -8.05
C GLN A 40 -1.74 6.09 -6.96
N PRO A 41 -0.45 6.46 -7.14
CA PRO A 41 0.55 6.29 -6.10
C PRO A 41 0.21 7.17 -4.89
N ARG A 42 0.50 6.66 -3.70
CA ARG A 42 0.36 7.34 -2.42
C ARG A 42 1.69 7.29 -1.69
N LEU A 43 2.08 8.43 -1.12
CA LEU A 43 3.13 8.43 -0.10
C LEU A 43 2.60 7.63 1.09
N ILE A 44 3.38 6.68 1.59
CA ILE A 44 3.02 5.93 2.79
C ILE A 44 3.62 6.68 3.99
N GLU A 45 2.77 6.98 4.97
CA GLU A 45 3.13 7.44 6.31
C GLU A 45 2.64 6.38 7.30
N GLU A 46 2.98 6.51 8.59
CA GLU A 46 2.56 5.56 9.62
C GLU A 46 1.04 5.38 9.69
N THR A 47 0.28 6.43 9.37
CA THR A 47 -1.17 6.39 9.24
C THR A 47 -1.60 7.14 8.00
N LEU A 48 -2.13 6.41 7.01
CA LEU A 48 -2.70 7.01 5.81
C LEU A 48 -4.20 7.17 5.96
N ARG A 49 -4.72 8.37 5.69
CA ARG A 49 -6.16 8.66 5.72
C ARG A 49 -6.65 9.03 4.33
N PHE A 50 -7.73 8.42 3.90
CA PHE A 50 -8.39 8.77 2.64
C PHE A 50 -9.89 8.54 2.71
N GLN A 51 -10.61 9.22 1.82
CA GLN A 51 -12.05 9.03 1.63
C GLN A 51 -12.26 8.04 0.50
N TRP A 52 -13.01 6.98 0.76
CA TRP A 52 -13.51 6.11 -0.31
C TRP A 52 -15.00 6.35 -0.53
N PRO A 53 -15.45 6.55 -1.76
CA PRO A 53 -16.87 6.41 -2.08
C PRO A 53 -17.31 4.94 -1.91
N SER A 54 -18.61 4.68 -1.94
CA SER A 54 -19.10 3.32 -2.08
C SER A 54 -18.68 2.74 -3.45
N GLY A 55 -18.30 1.48 -3.49
CA GLY A 55 -17.92 0.80 -4.72
C GLY A 55 -16.72 -0.12 -4.57
N ARG A 56 -16.20 -0.59 -5.72
CA ARG A 56 -15.01 -1.42 -5.78
C ARG A 56 -13.78 -0.54 -5.89
N HIS A 57 -12.80 -0.81 -5.04
CA HIS A 57 -11.50 -0.15 -5.04
C HIS A 57 -10.38 -1.14 -5.31
N ARG A 58 -9.20 -0.63 -5.61
CA ARG A 58 -7.98 -1.41 -5.78
C ARG A 58 -6.86 -0.86 -4.91
N ILE A 59 -6.23 -1.74 -4.13
CA ILE A 59 -5.00 -1.45 -3.40
C ILE A 59 -3.87 -2.26 -4.01
N THR A 60 -2.68 -1.65 -4.13
CA THR A 60 -1.43 -2.34 -4.48
C THR A 60 -0.35 -1.91 -3.50
N LEU A 61 0.22 -2.84 -2.76
CA LEU A 61 1.39 -2.63 -1.92
C LEU A 61 2.62 -3.19 -2.64
N GLY A 62 3.61 -2.35 -2.91
CA GLY A 62 4.95 -2.78 -3.33
C GLY A 62 5.87 -2.92 -2.12
N ILE A 63 6.70 -3.96 -2.12
CA ILE A 63 7.64 -4.28 -1.05
C ILE A 63 9.03 -4.38 -1.65
N GLU A 64 9.90 -3.43 -1.34
CA GLU A 64 11.27 -3.38 -1.81
C GLU A 64 12.18 -4.17 -0.86
N HIS A 65 12.55 -5.39 -1.23
CA HIS A 65 13.27 -6.32 -0.35
C HIS A 65 14.70 -5.89 0.00
N GLY A 66 15.30 -4.99 -0.79
CA GLY A 66 16.62 -4.44 -0.47
C GLY A 66 16.59 -3.34 0.59
N VAL A 67 15.41 -2.78 0.87
CA VAL A 67 15.21 -1.68 1.82
C VAL A 67 14.45 -2.19 3.05
N ARG A 68 13.47 -3.09 2.84
CA ARG A 68 12.63 -3.63 3.91
C ARG A 68 13.42 -4.54 4.84
N GLN A 69 13.47 -4.18 6.13
CA GLN A 69 14.12 -4.98 7.17
C GLN A 69 13.14 -5.58 8.19
N THR A 70 11.87 -5.18 8.19
CA THR A 70 10.87 -5.68 9.15
C THR A 70 9.69 -6.37 8.44
N PRO A 71 8.93 -7.27 9.09
CA PRO A 71 7.79 -7.94 8.48
C PRO A 71 6.68 -6.96 8.06
N VAL A 72 5.93 -7.28 7.01
CA VAL A 72 4.81 -6.43 6.56
C VAL A 72 3.57 -6.68 7.42
N ARG A 73 3.01 -5.63 7.99
CA ARG A 73 1.73 -5.63 8.72
C ARG A 73 0.90 -4.44 8.24
N LEU A 74 -0.36 -4.69 7.88
CA LEU A 74 -1.33 -3.70 7.46
C LEU A 74 -2.58 -3.89 8.32
N GLU A 75 -3.03 -2.80 8.95
CA GLU A 75 -4.21 -2.79 9.83
C GLU A 75 -5.20 -1.70 9.42
#